data_AF-A0A3N0A3X5-F1
#
_entry.id   AF-A0A3N0A3X5-F1
#
_cell.length_a   1.000
_cell.length_b   1.000
_cell.length_c   1.000
_cell.angle_alpha   90.00
_cell.angle_beta   90.00
_cell.angle_gamma   90.00
#
_symmetry.space_group_name_H-M   'P 1'
#
loop_
_entity.id
_entity.type
_entity.pdbx_description
1 polymer ?
#
loop_
_entity_poly.entity_id
_entity_poly.type
_entity_poly.pdbx_seq_one_letter_code
_entity_poly.pdbx_strand_id
1 'polypeptide(L)'
;MASIVFTVPSVLNSGGGEKKTDISADSLLDAFAKISEIMGDDFKRKVLEADGKPRQLVNVYINGKNAKFGGGLETQLKDGDEVYILPAVAGGSEELSPEELDRFSRQVMLEEIGYQGQLKLRNAKVCVVGTGGLGNPITMRLAAMGVGTLRIVDRDVIELSNLHRQIMFDADDVGKVKVEVAAKKLQKINPSCKIEALAVSINDHTALEVAEGCDVVIDALDGVNARYALNKACVGLGIPFVTGAAVGVSGQAFTVIPKKTACYYCMFPSLDEDSMPTCSIEGVHPSILSIVGGIEVAEAVKVILGKEPALSQKMLHIDLESLEFSSTRTSMVQECPVCGTGRQEAVQQKELILEELCGRDRGKRTYSITPSRTFELDVPAVTAAARDKGFVVENQGDLGLSLRTDEMSVSFMKRGSAVIVGTKDESDAVLLYKTLLGKEITV
;
A
#
# COMPACT_ATOMS: atom_id res chain seq x y z
N MET A 1 14.52 -34.39 40.83
CA MET A 1 13.73 -33.45 40.01
C MET A 1 13.82 -32.08 40.58
N ALA A 2 14.42 -31.17 39.80
CA ALA A 2 14.51 -29.77 40.15
C ALA A 2 13.15 -29.07 39.96
N SER A 3 12.81 -28.13 40.83
CA SER A 3 11.65 -27.25 40.67
C SER A 3 12.02 -26.06 39.78
N ILE A 4 11.37 -25.92 38.63
CA ILE A 4 11.67 -24.88 37.64
C ILE A 4 10.40 -24.14 37.19
N VAL A 5 10.57 -22.97 36.58
CA VAL A 5 9.50 -22.24 35.89
C VAL A 5 9.68 -22.40 34.39
N PHE A 6 8.68 -22.93 33.68
CA PHE A 6 8.66 -23.00 32.23
C PHE A 6 7.74 -21.92 31.66
N THR A 7 8.31 -21.01 30.87
CA THR A 7 7.62 -19.87 30.30
C THR A 7 7.43 -20.06 28.80
N VAL A 8 6.16 -20.00 28.38
CA VAL A 8 5.74 -20.09 26.98
C VAL A 8 5.19 -18.73 26.56
N PRO A 9 5.76 -18.09 25.51
CA PRO A 9 5.32 -16.79 25.05
C PRO A 9 3.91 -16.89 24.45
N SER A 10 3.19 -15.75 24.43
CA SER A 10 1.83 -15.65 23.88
C SER A 10 1.69 -16.27 22.49
N VAL A 11 2.73 -16.10 21.68
CA VAL A 11 2.86 -16.60 20.30
C VAL A 11 2.75 -18.13 20.23
N LEU A 12 3.29 -18.84 21.23
CA LEU A 12 3.26 -20.30 21.32
C LEU A 12 2.15 -20.82 22.26
N ASN A 13 1.43 -19.92 22.95
CA ASN A 13 0.32 -20.21 23.86
C ASN A 13 -1.05 -19.76 23.29
N SER A 14 -1.25 -19.93 21.98
CA SER A 14 -2.54 -19.67 21.32
C SER A 14 -3.13 -18.27 21.57
N GLY A 15 -2.26 -17.28 21.78
CA GLY A 15 -2.66 -15.89 22.02
C GLY A 15 -3.19 -15.60 23.42
N GLY A 16 -3.18 -16.57 24.35
CA GLY A 16 -3.65 -16.42 25.73
C GLY A 16 -2.71 -15.65 26.66
N GLY A 17 -1.78 -14.87 26.12
CA GLY A 17 -0.70 -14.22 26.88
C GLY A 17 0.47 -15.16 27.19
N GLU A 18 1.51 -14.59 27.79
CA GLU A 18 2.63 -15.38 28.33
C GLU A 18 2.12 -16.31 29.43
N LYS A 19 2.50 -17.58 29.37
CA LYS A 19 2.14 -18.59 30.37
C LYS A 19 3.37 -19.09 31.08
N LYS A 20 3.42 -18.83 32.39
CA LYS A 20 4.42 -19.39 33.30
C LYS A 20 3.84 -20.61 34.00
N THR A 21 4.55 -21.72 33.98
CA THR A 21 4.10 -22.98 34.57
C THR A 21 5.21 -23.55 35.43
N ASP A 22 4.93 -23.76 36.72
CA ASP A 22 5.84 -24.46 37.61
C ASP A 22 5.84 -25.96 37.29
N ILE A 23 7.01 -26.53 37.00
CA ILE A 23 7.18 -27.96 36.73
C ILE A 23 8.39 -28.52 37.46
N SER A 24 8.33 -29.79 37.83
CA SER A 24 9.47 -30.51 38.41
C SER A 24 10.15 -31.32 37.32
N ALA A 25 11.41 -31.06 36.97
CA ALA A 25 12.12 -31.74 35.87
C ALA A 25 13.62 -31.93 36.17
N ASP A 26 14.21 -33.03 35.67
CA ASP A 26 15.65 -33.29 35.84
C ASP A 26 16.51 -32.73 34.68
N SER A 27 15.95 -32.68 33.47
CA SER A 27 16.62 -32.18 32.26
C SER A 27 15.68 -31.36 31.39
N LEU A 28 16.24 -30.65 30.39
CA LEU A 28 15.42 -29.95 29.39
C LEU A 28 14.49 -30.90 28.63
N LEU A 29 14.95 -32.10 28.26
CA LEU A 29 14.12 -33.09 27.58
C LEU A 29 12.89 -33.47 28.43
N ASP A 30 13.11 -33.72 29.72
CA ASP A 30 12.04 -34.04 30.69
C ASP A 30 11.08 -32.84 30.88
N ALA A 31 11.61 -31.62 30.93
CA ALA A 31 10.81 -30.39 30.99
C ALA A 31 9.88 -30.24 29.77
N PHE A 32 10.37 -30.53 28.56
CA PHE A 32 9.56 -30.48 27.33
C PHE A 32 8.47 -31.56 27.28
N ALA A 33 8.75 -32.76 27.80
CA ALA A 33 7.73 -33.81 27.91
C ALA A 33 6.59 -33.36 28.83
N LYS A 34 6.92 -32.85 30.03
CA LYS A 34 5.94 -32.43 31.04
C LYS A 34 5.12 -31.23 30.60
N ILE A 35 5.75 -30.18 30.07
CA ILE A 35 5.00 -29.00 29.61
C ILE A 35 4.07 -29.34 28.44
N SER A 36 4.45 -30.30 27.61
CA SER A 36 3.62 -30.78 26.49
C SER A 36 2.37 -31.52 26.94
N GLU A 37 2.43 -32.25 28.05
CA GLU A 37 1.25 -32.88 28.66
C GLU A 37 0.30 -31.82 29.23
N ILE A 38 0.85 -30.78 29.87
CA ILE A 38 0.07 -29.67 30.46
C ILE A 38 -0.59 -28.81 29.38
N MET A 39 0.12 -28.54 28.29
CA MET A 39 -0.34 -27.62 27.23
C MET A 39 -1.12 -28.31 26.11
N GLY A 40 -1.07 -29.64 26.04
CA GLY A 40 -1.86 -30.44 25.10
C GLY A 40 -1.35 -30.40 23.65
N ASP A 41 -2.17 -30.95 22.76
CA ASP A 41 -1.73 -31.29 21.40
C ASP A 41 -1.46 -30.09 20.50
N ASP A 42 -2.12 -28.95 20.74
CA ASP A 42 -1.86 -27.74 19.96
C ASP A 42 -0.46 -27.17 20.22
N PHE A 43 0.00 -27.19 21.47
CA PHE A 43 1.37 -26.84 21.83
C PHE A 43 2.37 -27.82 21.20
N LYS A 44 2.12 -29.13 21.34
CA LYS A 44 2.98 -30.16 20.74
C LYS A 44 3.16 -29.93 19.25
N ARG A 45 2.07 -29.69 18.51
CA ARG A 45 2.10 -29.42 17.06
C ARG A 45 2.98 -28.22 16.71
N LYS A 46 2.94 -27.15 17.51
CA LYS A 46 3.66 -25.89 17.28
C LYS A 46 5.13 -25.94 17.71
N VAL A 47 5.44 -26.66 18.78
CA VAL A 47 6.74 -26.57 19.47
C VAL A 47 7.62 -27.79 19.26
N LEU A 48 7.04 -28.97 19.02
CA LEU A 48 7.78 -30.23 18.91
C LEU A 48 7.75 -30.84 17.50
N GLU A 49 8.79 -31.61 17.17
CA GLU A 49 8.83 -32.56 16.07
C GLU A 49 8.17 -33.90 16.45
N ALA A 50 7.98 -34.79 15.47
CA ALA A 50 7.40 -36.12 15.69
C ALA A 50 8.22 -37.01 16.64
N ASP A 51 9.52 -36.75 16.81
CA ASP A 51 10.40 -37.47 17.74
C ASP A 51 10.39 -36.87 19.16
N GLY A 52 9.52 -35.88 19.43
CA GLY A 52 9.34 -35.25 20.74
C GLY A 52 10.37 -34.17 21.08
N LYS A 53 11.32 -33.87 20.19
CA LYS A 53 12.27 -32.77 20.39
C LYS A 53 11.67 -31.43 19.97
N PRO A 54 12.14 -30.30 20.54
CA PRO A 54 11.75 -28.98 20.05
C PRO A 54 12.10 -28.84 18.56
N ARG A 55 11.19 -28.22 17.81
CA ARG A 55 11.42 -27.90 16.40
C ARG A 55 12.69 -27.08 16.25
N GLN A 56 13.37 -27.20 15.10
CA GLN A 56 14.55 -26.37 14.80
C GLN A 56 14.25 -24.86 14.90
N LEU A 57 12.99 -24.49 14.69
CA LEU A 57 12.44 -23.15 14.84
C LEU A 57 12.01 -22.81 16.28
N VAL A 58 12.58 -23.44 17.31
CA VAL A 58 12.37 -23.10 18.73
C VAL A 58 13.71 -22.98 19.44
N ASN A 59 14.06 -21.75 19.83
CA ASN A 59 15.18 -21.44 20.71
C ASN A 59 14.79 -21.66 22.18
N VAL A 60 15.69 -22.25 22.94
CA VAL A 60 15.48 -22.57 24.36
C VAL A 60 16.51 -21.83 25.20
N TYR A 61 16.07 -21.18 26.27
CA TYR A 61 16.91 -20.43 27.20
C TYR A 61 16.73 -20.99 28.61
N ILE A 62 17.83 -21.07 29.37
CA ILE A 62 17.83 -21.37 30.80
C ILE A 62 18.46 -20.17 31.51
N ASN A 63 17.72 -19.51 32.42
CA ASN A 63 18.17 -18.31 33.14
C ASN A 63 18.76 -17.24 32.19
N GLY A 64 18.09 -17.03 31.05
CA GLY A 64 18.51 -16.07 30.01
C GLY A 64 19.69 -16.51 29.13
N LYS A 65 20.29 -17.69 29.36
CA LYS A 65 21.37 -18.23 28.51
C LYS A 65 20.82 -19.25 27.51
N ASN A 66 21.16 -19.09 26.23
CA ASN A 66 20.69 -19.99 25.18
C ASN A 66 21.28 -21.40 25.36
N ALA A 67 20.41 -22.41 25.46
CA ALA A 67 20.76 -23.80 25.73
C ALA A 67 21.57 -24.46 24.59
N LYS A 68 21.58 -23.87 23.38
CA LYS A 68 22.38 -24.31 22.23
C LYS A 68 23.89 -24.25 22.48
N PHE A 69 24.34 -23.39 23.40
CA PHE A 69 25.75 -23.25 23.78
C PHE A 69 26.13 -24.04 25.05
N GLY A 70 25.22 -24.89 25.55
CA GLY A 70 25.41 -25.81 26.68
C GLY A 70 25.33 -27.28 26.25
N GLY A 71 24.79 -28.14 27.12
CA GLY A 71 24.58 -29.58 26.86
C GLY A 71 23.36 -29.92 25.99
N GLY A 72 22.72 -28.93 25.36
CA GLY A 72 21.49 -29.13 24.59
C GLY A 72 20.34 -29.64 25.46
N LEU A 73 19.51 -30.56 24.94
CA LEU A 73 18.36 -31.13 25.66
C LEU A 73 18.74 -32.00 26.87
N GLU A 74 19.98 -32.47 26.93
CA GLU A 74 20.52 -33.25 28.06
C GLU A 74 21.00 -32.36 29.20
N THR A 75 20.87 -31.03 29.07
CA THR A 75 21.27 -30.09 30.13
C THR A 75 20.44 -30.37 31.40
N GLN A 76 21.15 -30.65 32.50
CA GLN A 76 20.58 -30.85 33.82
C GLN A 76 20.07 -29.53 34.39
N LEU A 77 18.84 -29.55 34.92
CA LEU A 77 18.19 -28.39 35.51
C LEU A 77 18.41 -28.37 37.03
N LYS A 78 18.43 -27.16 37.62
CA LYS A 78 18.58 -26.92 39.06
C LYS A 78 17.34 -26.24 39.63
N ASP A 79 17.15 -26.39 40.94
CA ASP A 79 16.06 -25.71 41.65
C ASP A 79 16.15 -24.20 41.42
N GLY A 80 15.03 -23.62 40.99
CA GLY A 80 14.90 -22.20 40.68
C GLY A 80 15.28 -21.80 39.25
N ASP A 81 15.65 -22.75 38.38
CA ASP A 81 15.90 -22.42 36.97
C ASP A 81 14.62 -21.92 36.27
N GLU A 82 14.76 -20.90 35.41
CA GLU A 82 13.70 -20.43 34.51
C GLU A 82 14.02 -20.87 33.08
N VAL A 83 13.14 -21.69 32.50
CA VAL A 83 13.21 -22.14 31.11
C VAL A 83 12.27 -21.29 30.27
N TYR A 84 12.80 -20.64 29.25
CA TYR A 84 12.03 -19.78 28.34
C TYR A 84 12.21 -20.26 26.90
N ILE A 85 11.10 -20.43 26.18
CA ILE A 85 11.14 -20.81 24.76
C ILE A 85 10.77 -19.62 23.88
N LEU A 86 11.50 -19.47 22.79
CA LEU A 86 11.19 -18.52 21.74
C LEU A 86 11.11 -19.27 20.43
N PRO A 87 10.24 -18.89 19.48
CA PRO A 87 10.44 -19.29 18.11
C PRO A 87 11.87 -18.93 17.70
N ALA A 88 12.64 -19.89 17.20
CA ALA A 88 13.91 -19.63 16.53
C ALA A 88 13.62 -18.89 15.24
N VAL A 89 13.51 -17.60 15.41
CA VAL A 89 13.73 -16.62 14.37
C VAL A 89 15.16 -16.81 13.91
N ALA A 90 15.32 -17.12 12.61
CA ALA A 90 16.60 -17.46 12.03
C ALA A 90 17.63 -16.37 12.36
N GLY A 91 18.64 -16.74 13.17
CA GLY A 91 19.66 -15.82 13.65
C GLY A 91 19.18 -14.95 14.80
N GLY A 92 19.99 -14.81 15.85
CA GLY A 92 19.71 -13.90 16.97
C GLY A 92 19.79 -12.43 16.55
N SER A 93 18.92 -12.00 15.65
CA SER A 93 18.73 -10.59 15.36
C SER A 93 17.49 -10.12 16.11
N GLU A 94 17.72 -9.22 17.09
CA GLU A 94 16.72 -8.35 17.73
C GLU A 94 16.12 -7.36 16.72
N GLU A 95 15.84 -7.83 15.51
CA GLU A 95 15.46 -6.97 14.40
C GLU A 95 14.02 -6.50 14.56
N LEU A 96 13.07 -7.41 14.80
CA LEU A 96 11.73 -6.99 15.22
C LEU A 96 11.76 -6.70 16.71
N SER A 97 11.32 -5.51 17.09
CA SER A 97 11.11 -5.17 18.49
C SER A 97 10.04 -6.06 19.14
N PRO A 98 10.03 -6.20 20.48
CA PRO A 98 8.97 -6.92 21.18
C PRO A 98 7.56 -6.39 20.86
N GLU A 99 7.41 -5.07 20.67
CA GLU A 99 6.14 -4.45 20.27
C GLU A 99 5.71 -4.91 18.87
N GLU A 100 6.64 -4.95 17.89
CA GLU A 100 6.34 -5.44 16.54
C GLU A 100 6.00 -6.94 16.54
N LEU A 101 6.70 -7.74 17.35
CA LEU A 101 6.39 -9.16 17.51
C LEU A 101 5.00 -9.38 18.09
N ASP A 102 4.58 -8.57 19.07
CA ASP A 102 3.23 -8.66 19.61
C ASP A 102 2.18 -8.20 18.60
N ARG A 103 2.38 -7.01 17.98
CA ARG A 103 1.48 -6.43 16.96
C ARG A 103 1.27 -7.37 15.78
N PHE A 104 2.34 -7.97 15.25
CA PHE A 104 2.30 -8.84 14.06
C PHE A 104 2.28 -10.32 14.40
N SER A 105 2.12 -10.70 15.67
CA SER A 105 2.14 -12.09 16.15
C SER A 105 1.29 -13.04 15.31
N ARG A 106 0.08 -12.60 14.91
CA ARG A 106 -0.85 -13.42 14.11
C ARG A 106 -0.33 -13.62 12.68
N GLN A 107 0.38 -12.64 12.10
CA GLN A 107 1.00 -12.76 10.77
C GLN A 107 2.26 -13.61 10.82
N VAL A 108 3.09 -13.44 11.86
CA VAL A 108 4.30 -14.24 12.08
C VAL A 108 3.98 -15.74 12.24
N MET A 109 2.77 -16.07 12.71
CA MET A 109 2.29 -17.46 12.80
C MET A 109 1.76 -18.04 11.49
N LEU A 110 1.46 -17.22 10.48
CA LEU A 110 1.04 -17.72 9.17
C LEU A 110 2.23 -18.32 8.44
N GLU A 111 2.10 -19.55 7.95
CA GLU A 111 3.13 -20.24 7.17
C GLU A 111 3.50 -19.42 5.92
N GLU A 112 2.53 -18.71 5.35
CA GLU A 112 2.72 -17.89 4.16
C GLU A 112 3.55 -16.64 4.41
N ILE A 113 3.67 -16.15 5.65
CA ILE A 113 4.45 -14.95 5.98
C ILE A 113 5.63 -15.36 6.85
N GLY A 114 5.38 -15.91 8.03
CA GLY A 114 6.41 -16.25 9.00
C GLY A 114 7.16 -15.01 9.52
N TYR A 115 8.11 -15.22 10.43
CA TYR A 115 8.96 -14.12 10.91
C TYR A 115 9.78 -13.47 9.79
N GLN A 116 10.38 -14.29 8.92
CA GLN A 116 11.20 -13.80 7.83
C GLN A 116 10.38 -12.99 6.82
N GLY A 117 9.13 -13.37 6.57
CA GLY A 117 8.24 -12.55 5.74
C GLY A 117 7.84 -11.25 6.42
N GLN A 118 7.62 -11.25 7.73
CA GLN A 118 7.37 -10.02 8.47
C GLN A 118 8.58 -9.06 8.42
N LEU A 119 9.81 -9.59 8.53
CA LEU A 119 11.03 -8.80 8.33
C LEU A 119 11.11 -8.21 6.91
N LYS A 120 10.78 -8.99 5.88
CA LYS A 120 10.72 -8.48 4.50
C LYS A 120 9.70 -7.37 4.35
N LEU A 121 8.50 -7.51 4.94
CA LEU A 121 7.50 -6.43 4.96
C LEU A 121 8.05 -5.17 5.64
N ARG A 122 8.65 -5.31 6.83
CA ARG A 122 9.25 -4.19 7.57
C ARG A 122 10.37 -3.50 6.78
N ASN A 123 11.12 -4.24 5.97
CA ASN A 123 12.21 -3.67 5.17
C ASN A 123 11.75 -3.15 3.80
N ALA A 124 10.51 -3.46 3.39
CA ALA A 124 10.01 -3.10 2.07
C ALA A 124 9.56 -1.65 1.96
N LYS A 125 9.72 -1.11 0.76
CA LYS A 125 9.17 0.16 0.32
C LYS A 125 8.14 -0.08 -0.79
N VAL A 126 6.88 0.20 -0.50
CA VAL A 126 5.76 0.05 -1.43
C VAL A 126 5.26 1.42 -1.87
N CYS A 127 5.08 1.62 -3.19
CA CYS A 127 4.39 2.79 -3.72
C CYS A 127 2.93 2.44 -4.02
N VAL A 128 1.98 3.16 -3.45
CA VAL A 128 0.55 3.08 -3.82
C VAL A 128 0.17 4.36 -4.54
N VAL A 129 -0.28 4.22 -5.79
CA VAL A 129 -0.62 5.31 -6.67
C VAL A 129 -2.14 5.41 -6.76
N GLY A 130 -2.69 6.47 -6.19
CA GLY A 130 -4.12 6.63 -5.88
C GLY A 130 -4.40 6.33 -4.41
N THR A 131 -4.99 7.30 -3.71
CA THR A 131 -5.50 7.16 -2.33
C THR A 131 -7.02 7.27 -2.27
N GLY A 132 -7.69 7.09 -3.40
CA GLY A 132 -9.14 7.11 -3.54
C GLY A 132 -9.83 5.84 -3.01
N GLY A 133 -10.93 5.45 -3.66
CA GLY A 133 -11.77 4.34 -3.20
C GLY A 133 -11.05 2.99 -3.15
N LEU A 134 -10.20 2.72 -4.14
CA LEU A 134 -9.37 1.51 -4.20
C LEU A 134 -8.11 1.63 -3.34
N GLY A 135 -7.47 2.80 -3.33
CA GLY A 135 -6.25 3.07 -2.56
C GLY A 135 -6.43 3.07 -1.04
N ASN A 136 -7.61 3.46 -0.54
CA ASN A 136 -7.96 3.45 0.88
C ASN A 136 -7.77 2.07 1.54
N PRO A 137 -8.47 1.00 1.12
CA PRO A 137 -8.30 -0.32 1.70
C PRO A 137 -6.87 -0.87 1.51
N ILE A 138 -6.19 -0.53 0.41
CA ILE A 138 -4.82 -0.97 0.13
C ILE A 138 -3.83 -0.38 1.14
N THR A 139 -3.79 0.96 1.24
CA THR A 139 -2.83 1.67 2.10
C THR A 139 -3.05 1.35 3.58
N MET A 140 -4.32 1.32 4.03
CA MET A 140 -4.65 0.95 5.41
C MET A 140 -4.17 -0.47 5.74
N ARG A 141 -4.39 -1.41 4.82
CA ARG A 141 -4.00 -2.81 5.02
C ARG A 141 -2.48 -2.95 5.06
N LEU A 142 -1.74 -2.38 4.10
CA LEU A 142 -0.28 -2.46 4.08
C LEU A 142 0.36 -1.84 5.33
N ALA A 143 -0.16 -0.70 5.80
CA ALA A 143 0.32 -0.07 7.02
C ALA A 143 0.09 -0.99 8.22
N ALA A 144 -1.12 -1.55 8.35
CA ALA A 144 -1.48 -2.49 9.41
C ALA A 144 -0.72 -3.83 9.32
N MET A 145 -0.28 -4.24 8.13
CA MET A 145 0.53 -5.44 7.92
C MET A 145 2.01 -5.23 8.27
N GLY A 146 2.44 -4.00 8.56
CA GLY A 146 3.82 -3.71 8.96
C GLY A 146 4.77 -3.50 7.79
N VAL A 147 4.29 -2.96 6.66
CA VAL A 147 5.18 -2.46 5.60
C VAL A 147 6.04 -1.31 6.16
N GLY A 148 7.35 -1.36 5.90
CA GLY A 148 8.31 -0.39 6.43
C GLY A 148 8.11 1.02 5.94
N THR A 149 8.06 1.19 4.61
CA THR A 149 7.85 2.49 3.98
C THR A 149 6.68 2.41 2.99
N LEU A 150 5.68 3.29 3.18
CA LEU A 150 4.59 3.49 2.25
C LEU A 150 4.71 4.84 1.58
N ARG A 151 5.04 4.83 0.30
CA ARG A 151 4.89 6.00 -0.57
C ARG A 151 3.45 6.03 -1.08
N ILE A 152 2.73 7.10 -0.81
CA ILE A 152 1.35 7.30 -1.26
C ILE A 152 1.30 8.50 -2.20
N VAL A 153 0.66 8.34 -3.34
CA VAL A 153 0.61 9.36 -4.39
C VAL A 153 -0.81 9.63 -4.79
N ASP A 154 -1.24 10.88 -4.72
CA ASP A 154 -2.57 11.33 -5.16
C ASP A 154 -2.50 12.84 -5.37
N ARG A 155 -3.27 13.37 -6.30
CA ARG A 155 -3.29 14.81 -6.63
C ARG A 155 -4.55 15.52 -6.16
N ASP A 156 -5.51 14.79 -5.60
CA ASP A 156 -6.84 15.33 -5.34
C ASP A 156 -7.02 15.84 -3.90
N VAL A 157 -8.13 16.54 -3.72
CA VAL A 157 -8.70 16.92 -2.42
C VAL A 157 -9.90 16.04 -2.07
N ILE A 158 -10.22 15.94 -0.78
CA ILE A 158 -11.33 15.13 -0.29
C ILE A 158 -12.65 15.86 -0.56
N GLU A 159 -13.59 15.19 -1.21
CA GLU A 159 -14.95 15.71 -1.43
C GLU A 159 -15.99 14.93 -0.62
N LEU A 160 -17.13 15.56 -0.31
CA LEU A 160 -18.25 14.89 0.35
C LEU A 160 -18.72 13.65 -0.43
N SER A 161 -18.72 13.75 -1.77
CA SER A 161 -19.06 12.67 -2.70
C SER A 161 -18.16 11.44 -2.58
N ASN A 162 -16.98 11.58 -1.96
CA ASN A 162 -15.98 10.52 -1.84
C ASN A 162 -16.21 9.64 -0.61
N LEU A 163 -16.83 10.18 0.45
CA LEU A 163 -16.87 9.55 1.78
C LEU A 163 -17.61 8.20 1.82
N HIS A 164 -18.54 7.94 0.90
CA HIS A 164 -19.26 6.66 0.84
C HIS A 164 -18.35 5.47 0.46
N ARG A 165 -17.19 5.72 -0.16
CA ARG A 165 -16.26 4.68 -0.61
C ARG A 165 -14.81 4.87 -0.14
N GLN A 166 -14.48 6.06 0.38
CA GLN A 166 -13.15 6.39 0.91
C GLN A 166 -13.22 6.46 2.44
N ILE A 167 -13.40 5.30 3.07
CA ILE A 167 -13.73 5.15 4.49
C ILE A 167 -12.60 5.55 5.47
N MET A 168 -11.39 5.82 4.97
CA MET A 168 -10.34 6.42 5.76
C MET A 168 -10.68 7.87 6.10
N PHE A 169 -11.41 8.59 5.24
CA PHE A 169 -11.74 10.01 5.42
C PHE A 169 -13.09 10.22 6.10
N ASP A 170 -13.27 11.38 6.72
CA ASP A 170 -14.53 11.77 7.37
C ASP A 170 -14.97 13.18 6.95
N ALA A 171 -16.13 13.62 7.46
CA ALA A 171 -16.73 14.90 7.08
C ALA A 171 -15.84 16.12 7.41
N ASP A 172 -15.02 16.02 8.45
CA ASP A 172 -14.11 17.11 8.85
C ASP A 172 -12.89 17.20 7.93
N ASP A 173 -12.66 16.20 7.08
CA ASP A 173 -11.55 16.18 6.12
C ASP A 173 -11.88 16.79 4.76
N VAL A 174 -13.15 17.09 4.49
CA VAL A 174 -13.59 17.66 3.20
C VAL A 174 -12.84 18.96 2.90
N GLY A 175 -12.31 19.08 1.68
CA GLY A 175 -11.50 20.20 1.21
C GLY A 175 -10.00 20.08 1.49
N LYS A 176 -9.55 19.08 2.26
CA LYS A 176 -8.12 18.84 2.52
C LYS A 176 -7.48 17.96 1.45
N VAL A 177 -6.16 18.10 1.25
CA VAL A 177 -5.38 17.27 0.33
C VAL A 177 -5.40 15.80 0.78
N LYS A 178 -5.80 14.89 -0.11
CA LYS A 178 -6.02 13.46 0.22
C LYS A 178 -4.77 12.81 0.83
N VAL A 179 -3.62 12.90 0.17
CA VAL A 179 -2.38 12.27 0.66
C VAL A 179 -1.92 12.80 2.03
N GLU A 180 -2.20 14.07 2.34
CA GLU A 180 -1.80 14.66 3.62
C GLU A 180 -2.62 14.08 4.76
N VAL A 181 -3.95 14.04 4.58
CA VAL A 181 -4.87 13.43 5.55
C VAL A 181 -4.59 11.94 5.67
N ALA A 182 -4.39 11.25 4.53
CA ALA A 182 -4.09 9.84 4.50
C ALA A 182 -2.81 9.52 5.28
N ALA A 183 -1.75 10.30 5.11
CA ALA A 183 -0.52 10.11 5.87
C ALA A 183 -0.73 10.23 7.38
N LYS A 184 -1.46 11.25 7.84
CA LYS A 184 -1.79 11.43 9.26
C LYS A 184 -2.59 10.25 9.81
N LYS A 185 -3.53 9.70 9.03
CA LYS A 185 -4.37 8.57 9.44
C LYS A 185 -3.61 7.25 9.42
N LEU A 186 -2.78 7.01 8.41
CA LEU A 186 -1.91 5.83 8.32
C LEU A 186 -0.87 5.79 9.45
N GLN A 187 -0.29 6.94 9.82
CA GLN A 187 0.65 7.02 10.94
C GLN A 187 -0.01 6.62 12.28
N LYS A 188 -1.31 6.91 12.45
CA LYS A 188 -2.08 6.45 13.62
C LYS A 188 -2.36 4.96 13.61
N ILE A 189 -2.53 4.36 12.43
CA ILE A 189 -2.75 2.91 12.28
C ILE A 189 -1.48 2.14 12.66
N ASN A 190 -0.32 2.59 12.17
CA ASN A 190 0.96 1.97 12.51
C ASN A 190 2.08 3.01 12.59
N PRO A 191 2.47 3.45 13.81
CA PRO A 191 3.52 4.44 13.99
C PRO A 191 4.91 4.03 13.51
N SER A 192 5.19 2.74 13.32
CA SER A 192 6.49 2.28 12.80
C SER A 192 6.57 2.33 11.26
N CYS A 193 5.45 2.53 10.58
CA CYS A 193 5.42 2.69 9.14
C CYS A 193 5.84 4.12 8.76
N LYS A 194 6.87 4.26 7.93
CA LYS A 194 7.28 5.55 7.37
C LYS A 194 6.38 5.90 6.18
N ILE A 195 5.60 6.98 6.29
CA ILE A 195 4.75 7.44 5.20
C ILE A 195 5.45 8.54 4.37
N GLU A 196 5.57 8.32 3.06
CA GLU A 196 6.04 9.30 2.08
C GLU A 196 4.85 9.79 1.24
N ALA A 197 4.26 10.92 1.60
CA ALA A 197 3.12 11.49 0.89
C ALA A 197 3.56 12.39 -0.27
N LEU A 198 3.08 12.11 -1.49
CA LEU A 198 3.37 12.89 -2.70
C LEU A 198 2.07 13.41 -3.32
N ALA A 199 1.88 14.72 -3.26
CA ALA A 199 0.77 15.42 -3.91
C ALA A 199 1.09 15.66 -5.40
N VAL A 200 1.08 14.61 -6.22
CA VAL A 200 1.59 14.61 -7.60
C VAL A 200 0.63 13.88 -8.53
N SER A 201 0.43 14.44 -9.72
CA SER A 201 -0.28 13.78 -10.82
C SER A 201 0.66 12.84 -11.57
N ILE A 202 0.18 11.64 -11.91
CA ILE A 202 0.93 10.67 -12.70
C ILE A 202 0.77 10.95 -14.18
N ASN A 203 1.90 11.05 -14.87
CA ASN A 203 2.00 11.17 -16.31
C ASN A 203 3.40 10.70 -16.75
N ASP A 204 3.68 10.75 -18.06
CA ASP A 204 4.95 10.32 -18.64
C ASP A 204 6.20 11.03 -18.08
N HIS A 205 6.04 12.19 -17.45
CA HIS A 205 7.12 12.97 -16.87
C HIS A 205 7.34 12.69 -15.38
N THR A 206 6.27 12.37 -14.64
CA THR A 206 6.32 12.20 -13.17
C THR A 206 6.39 10.74 -12.74
N ALA A 207 5.89 9.81 -13.54
CA ALA A 207 5.75 8.40 -13.17
C ALA A 207 7.08 7.73 -12.81
N LEU A 208 8.18 8.12 -13.49
CA LEU A 208 9.51 7.56 -13.23
C LEU A 208 10.01 7.94 -11.83
N GLU A 209 10.00 9.23 -11.48
CA GLU A 209 10.40 9.71 -10.14
C GLU A 209 9.54 9.08 -9.04
N VAL A 210 8.23 8.92 -9.30
CA VAL A 210 7.30 8.32 -8.34
C VAL A 210 7.63 6.85 -8.05
N ALA A 211 7.89 6.06 -9.09
CA ALA A 211 8.14 4.63 -8.95
C ALA A 211 9.56 4.30 -8.46
N GLU A 212 10.53 5.18 -8.70
CA GLU A 212 11.94 4.93 -8.40
C GLU A 212 12.21 4.61 -6.93
N GLY A 213 13.02 3.56 -6.72
CA GLY A 213 13.47 3.12 -5.41
C GLY A 213 12.45 2.31 -4.59
N CYS A 214 11.32 1.92 -5.19
CA CYS A 214 10.33 1.05 -4.54
C CYS A 214 10.53 -0.43 -4.94
N ASP A 215 10.19 -1.34 -4.03
CA ASP A 215 10.26 -2.79 -4.27
C ASP A 215 9.07 -3.29 -5.10
N VAL A 216 7.90 -2.65 -4.92
CA VAL A 216 6.68 -2.93 -5.66
C VAL A 216 5.81 -1.67 -5.74
N VAL A 217 5.14 -1.49 -6.86
CA VAL A 217 4.16 -0.42 -7.09
C VAL A 217 2.75 -1.03 -7.15
N ILE A 218 1.76 -0.35 -6.58
CA ILE A 218 0.35 -0.74 -6.65
C ILE A 218 -0.41 0.40 -7.34
N ASP A 219 -1.06 0.07 -8.44
CA ASP A 219 -1.89 0.95 -9.25
C ASP A 219 -3.33 0.92 -8.76
N ALA A 220 -3.72 1.98 -8.05
CA ALA A 220 -5.08 2.26 -7.61
C ALA A 220 -5.66 3.51 -8.29
N LEU A 221 -5.19 3.81 -9.51
CA LEU A 221 -5.67 4.92 -10.34
C LEU A 221 -7.03 4.60 -10.95
N ASP A 222 -7.73 5.64 -11.39
CA ASP A 222 -8.99 5.56 -12.15
C ASP A 222 -8.87 6.08 -13.59
N GLY A 223 -7.76 6.74 -13.95
CA GLY A 223 -7.47 7.26 -15.30
C GLY A 223 -6.62 6.31 -16.16
N VAL A 224 -6.94 6.20 -17.44
CA VAL A 224 -6.28 5.30 -18.40
C VAL A 224 -4.87 5.80 -18.73
N ASN A 225 -4.72 7.10 -19.01
CA ASN A 225 -3.45 7.70 -19.38
C ASN A 225 -2.42 7.61 -18.24
N ALA A 226 -2.86 7.85 -17.01
CA ALA A 226 -2.03 7.70 -15.82
C ALA A 226 -1.55 6.25 -15.63
N ARG A 227 -2.40 5.25 -15.88
CA ARG A 227 -2.01 3.83 -15.85
C ARG A 227 -0.98 3.48 -16.91
N TYR A 228 -1.12 3.99 -18.13
CA TYR A 228 -0.11 3.79 -19.18
C TYR A 228 1.25 4.36 -18.80
N ALA A 229 1.28 5.59 -18.28
CA ALA A 229 2.51 6.22 -17.81
C ALA A 229 3.17 5.44 -16.67
N LEU A 230 2.37 5.00 -15.68
CA LEU A 230 2.86 4.20 -14.56
C LEU A 230 3.40 2.85 -15.01
N ASN A 231 2.69 2.16 -15.90
CA ASN A 231 3.13 0.90 -16.51
C ASN A 231 4.47 1.08 -17.23
N LYS A 232 4.61 2.13 -18.05
CA LYS A 232 5.84 2.43 -18.78
C LYS A 232 7.01 2.68 -17.83
N ALA A 233 6.80 3.46 -16.77
CA ALA A 233 7.80 3.72 -15.74
C ALA A 233 8.24 2.44 -15.02
N CYS A 234 7.30 1.64 -14.52
CA CYS A 234 7.60 0.41 -13.80
C CYS A 234 8.34 -0.62 -14.68
N VAL A 235 7.90 -0.79 -15.94
CA VAL A 235 8.59 -1.66 -16.91
C VAL A 235 10.00 -1.15 -17.19
N GLY A 236 10.19 0.16 -17.38
CA GLY A 236 11.50 0.77 -17.64
C GLY A 236 12.47 0.61 -16.47
N LEU A 237 11.98 0.75 -15.23
CA LEU A 237 12.75 0.58 -14.00
C LEU A 237 12.96 -0.88 -13.59
N GLY A 238 12.20 -1.82 -14.19
CA GLY A 238 12.23 -3.22 -13.79
C GLY A 238 11.55 -3.50 -12.45
N ILE A 239 10.64 -2.62 -12.01
CA ILE A 239 9.91 -2.73 -10.74
C ILE A 239 8.59 -3.47 -10.97
N PRO A 240 8.31 -4.56 -10.25
CA PRO A 240 7.00 -5.22 -10.27
C PRO A 240 5.88 -4.24 -9.93
N PHE A 241 4.75 -4.34 -10.62
CA PHE A 241 3.55 -3.60 -10.22
C PHE A 241 2.29 -4.46 -10.25
N VAL A 242 1.40 -4.17 -9.33
CA VAL A 242 0.09 -4.81 -9.20
C VAL A 242 -0.96 -3.77 -9.59
N THR A 243 -1.97 -4.16 -10.35
CA THR A 243 -3.00 -3.23 -10.83
C THR A 243 -4.38 -3.80 -10.58
N GLY A 244 -5.26 -2.92 -10.11
CA GLY A 244 -6.66 -3.17 -9.89
C GLY A 244 -7.53 -2.11 -10.55
N ALA A 245 -8.71 -2.52 -11.00
CA ALA A 245 -9.74 -1.62 -11.51
C ALA A 245 -11.11 -2.09 -11.04
N ALA A 246 -12.04 -1.15 -10.85
CA ALA A 246 -13.42 -1.46 -10.52
C ALA A 246 -14.37 -0.42 -11.12
N VAL A 247 -15.53 -0.88 -11.59
CA VAL A 247 -16.62 -0.05 -12.12
C VAL A 247 -17.94 -0.78 -11.88
N GLY A 248 -18.98 -0.05 -11.45
CA GLY A 248 -20.25 -0.66 -11.05
C GLY A 248 -20.06 -1.73 -9.97
N VAL A 249 -20.39 -2.97 -10.29
CA VAL A 249 -20.24 -4.15 -9.43
C VAL A 249 -19.10 -5.08 -9.87
N SER A 250 -18.34 -4.70 -10.89
CA SER A 250 -17.30 -5.52 -11.49
C SER A 250 -15.91 -5.01 -11.13
N GLY A 251 -14.96 -5.92 -10.99
CA GLY A 251 -13.57 -5.63 -10.68
C GLY A 251 -12.59 -6.49 -11.48
N GLN A 252 -11.37 -5.99 -11.62
CA GLN A 252 -10.28 -6.68 -12.31
C GLN A 252 -8.99 -6.50 -11.54
N ALA A 253 -8.12 -7.50 -11.58
CA ALA A 253 -6.77 -7.40 -11.03
C ALA A 253 -5.77 -8.27 -11.80
N PHE A 254 -4.52 -7.79 -11.92
CA PHE A 254 -3.40 -8.58 -12.39
C PHE A 254 -2.05 -8.05 -11.90
N THR A 255 -1.01 -8.87 -12.04
CA THR A 255 0.34 -8.54 -11.59
C THR A 255 1.30 -8.54 -12.77
N VAL A 256 2.07 -7.46 -12.92
CA VAL A 256 3.11 -7.34 -13.95
C VAL A 256 4.47 -7.54 -13.32
N ILE A 257 5.22 -8.51 -13.85
CA ILE A 257 6.63 -8.73 -13.55
C ILE A 257 7.41 -8.31 -14.81
N PRO A 258 8.07 -7.13 -14.79
CA PRO A 258 8.76 -6.60 -15.95
C PRO A 258 9.69 -7.62 -16.61
N LYS A 259 9.66 -7.65 -17.94
CA LYS A 259 10.44 -8.57 -18.80
C LYS A 259 10.13 -10.07 -18.61
N LYS A 260 9.13 -10.43 -17.78
CA LYS A 260 8.69 -11.83 -17.60
C LYS A 260 7.23 -12.04 -17.98
N THR A 261 6.35 -11.08 -17.71
CA THR A 261 4.92 -11.22 -17.95
C THR A 261 4.37 -10.11 -18.86
N ALA A 262 3.12 -10.27 -19.32
CA ALA A 262 2.42 -9.25 -20.07
C ALA A 262 2.34 -7.94 -19.26
N CYS A 263 2.72 -6.81 -19.86
CA CYS A 263 2.51 -5.50 -19.26
C CYS A 263 1.08 -4.99 -19.52
N TYR A 264 0.69 -3.87 -18.92
CA TYR A 264 -0.64 -3.28 -19.12
C TYR A 264 -0.96 -3.08 -20.60
N TYR A 265 -0.01 -2.55 -21.37
CA TYR A 265 -0.17 -2.30 -22.81
C TYR A 265 -0.32 -3.59 -23.63
N CYS A 266 0.22 -4.73 -23.18
CA CYS A 266 -0.02 -6.01 -23.85
C CYS A 266 -1.49 -6.44 -23.76
N MET A 267 -2.14 -6.16 -22.63
CA MET A 267 -3.51 -6.57 -22.37
C MET A 267 -4.52 -5.57 -22.95
N PHE A 268 -4.16 -4.29 -22.90
CA PHE A 268 -5.01 -3.19 -23.31
C PHE A 268 -4.24 -2.25 -24.24
N PRO A 269 -4.10 -2.58 -25.52
CA PRO A 269 -3.42 -1.71 -26.47
C PRO A 269 -4.33 -0.53 -26.85
N SER A 270 -3.79 0.68 -26.77
CA SER A 270 -4.42 1.90 -27.33
C SER A 270 -5.86 2.16 -26.84
N LEU A 271 -6.11 2.02 -25.54
CA LEU A 271 -7.39 2.44 -24.97
C LEU A 271 -7.54 3.96 -25.07
N ASP A 272 -8.71 4.37 -25.53
CA ASP A 272 -9.13 5.76 -25.56
C ASP A 272 -9.84 6.10 -24.25
N GLU A 273 -9.28 7.05 -23.48
CA GLU A 273 -9.81 7.46 -22.18
C GLU A 273 -11.23 8.03 -22.30
N ASP A 274 -11.50 8.77 -23.38
CA ASP A 274 -12.81 9.39 -23.62
C ASP A 274 -13.92 8.36 -23.90
N SER A 275 -13.53 7.15 -24.30
CA SER A 275 -14.45 6.04 -24.61
C SER A 275 -14.76 5.15 -23.41
N MET A 276 -14.07 5.31 -22.28
CA MET A 276 -14.16 4.40 -21.14
C MET A 276 -15.25 4.82 -20.13
N PRO A 277 -16.07 3.88 -19.65
CA PRO A 277 -17.03 4.18 -18.58
C PRO A 277 -16.27 4.51 -17.29
N THR A 278 -16.56 5.67 -16.71
CA THR A 278 -15.96 6.11 -15.44
C THR A 278 -16.85 5.79 -14.25
N CYS A 279 -16.25 5.70 -13.06
CA CYS A 279 -17.00 5.56 -11.79
C CYS A 279 -18.04 6.69 -11.58
N SER A 280 -17.87 7.86 -12.20
CA SER A 280 -18.85 8.96 -12.08
C SER A 280 -20.07 8.80 -12.97
N ILE A 281 -19.95 8.01 -14.04
CA ILE A 281 -21.02 7.75 -15.01
C ILE A 281 -21.80 6.51 -14.56
N GLU A 282 -21.10 5.40 -14.29
CA GLU A 282 -21.71 4.11 -13.95
C GLU A 282 -21.94 3.90 -12.44
N GLY A 283 -21.28 4.70 -11.59
CA GLY A 283 -21.18 4.44 -10.16
C GLY A 283 -20.19 3.32 -9.83
N VAL A 284 -19.98 3.06 -8.54
CA VAL A 284 -19.15 1.94 -8.08
C VAL A 284 -19.60 1.46 -6.70
N HIS A 285 -19.69 0.15 -6.54
CA HIS A 285 -20.07 -0.48 -5.28
C HIS A 285 -18.87 -0.48 -4.31
N PRO A 286 -18.97 0.08 -3.08
CA PRO A 286 -17.82 0.17 -2.17
C PRO A 286 -17.15 -1.18 -1.84
N SER A 287 -17.93 -2.26 -1.77
CA SER A 287 -17.37 -3.59 -1.50
C SER A 287 -16.46 -4.11 -2.62
N ILE A 288 -16.70 -3.77 -3.90
CA ILE A 288 -15.82 -4.27 -4.98
C ILE A 288 -14.43 -3.65 -4.84
N LEU A 289 -14.34 -2.39 -4.42
CA LEU A 289 -13.07 -1.70 -4.15
C LEU A 289 -12.29 -2.38 -3.02
N SER A 290 -12.97 -2.83 -1.97
CA SER A 290 -12.33 -3.54 -0.86
C SER A 290 -11.86 -4.94 -1.26
N ILE A 291 -12.62 -5.64 -2.11
CA ILE A 291 -12.26 -6.97 -2.61
C ILE A 291 -11.06 -6.89 -3.55
N VAL A 292 -11.12 -6.01 -4.56
CA VAL A 292 -10.01 -5.79 -5.51
C VAL A 292 -8.76 -5.30 -4.75
N GLY A 293 -8.90 -4.29 -3.89
CA GLY A 293 -7.77 -3.78 -3.11
C GLY A 293 -7.16 -4.83 -2.18
N GLY A 294 -7.98 -5.70 -1.58
CA GLY A 294 -7.47 -6.83 -0.79
C GLY A 294 -6.66 -7.83 -1.62
N ILE A 295 -7.06 -8.08 -2.86
CA ILE A 295 -6.35 -8.95 -3.80
C ILE A 295 -5.04 -8.30 -4.24
N GLU A 296 -5.05 -7.00 -4.52
CA GLU A 296 -3.82 -6.26 -4.87
C GLU A 296 -2.79 -6.31 -3.74
N VAL A 297 -3.23 -6.13 -2.50
CA VAL A 297 -2.37 -6.28 -1.32
C VAL A 297 -1.80 -7.69 -1.23
N ALA A 298 -2.63 -8.72 -1.43
CA ALA A 298 -2.16 -10.11 -1.37
C ALA A 298 -1.10 -10.42 -2.44
N GLU A 299 -1.24 -9.87 -3.65
CA GLU A 299 -0.26 -10.01 -4.72
C GLU A 299 1.02 -9.23 -4.44
N ALA A 300 0.92 -7.98 -3.97
CA ALA A 300 2.07 -7.16 -3.61
C ALA A 300 2.88 -7.81 -2.47
N VAL A 301 2.20 -8.38 -1.48
CA VAL A 301 2.86 -9.14 -0.39
C VAL A 301 3.61 -10.34 -0.95
N LYS A 302 3.07 -11.10 -1.91
CA LYS A 302 3.82 -12.20 -2.55
C LYS A 302 5.09 -11.69 -3.22
N VAL A 303 5.02 -10.57 -3.94
CA VAL A 303 6.20 -9.92 -4.54
C VAL A 303 7.26 -9.61 -3.49
N ILE A 304 6.88 -8.92 -2.41
CA ILE A 304 7.78 -8.54 -1.30
C ILE A 304 8.43 -9.78 -0.66
N LEU A 305 7.66 -10.85 -0.49
CA LEU A 305 8.13 -12.10 0.08
C LEU A 305 9.04 -12.90 -0.86
N GLY A 306 9.18 -12.50 -2.12
CA GLY A 306 9.93 -13.20 -3.16
C GLY A 306 9.19 -14.45 -3.69
N LYS A 307 7.87 -14.49 -3.54
CA LYS A 307 6.99 -15.55 -4.06
C LYS A 307 6.47 -15.15 -5.44
N GLU A 308 6.16 -16.15 -6.25
CA GLU A 308 5.50 -15.89 -7.54
C GLU A 308 4.06 -15.39 -7.30
N PRO A 309 3.69 -14.21 -7.83
CA PRO A 309 2.31 -13.71 -7.72
C PRO A 309 1.34 -14.59 -8.50
N ALA A 310 0.14 -14.82 -7.97
CA ALA A 310 -0.82 -15.74 -8.59
C ALA A 310 -1.44 -15.15 -9.87
N LEU A 311 -1.44 -13.83 -10.02
CA LEU A 311 -1.98 -13.10 -11.17
C LEU A 311 -0.89 -12.62 -12.12
N SER A 312 0.31 -13.21 -12.07
CA SER A 312 1.43 -12.87 -12.96
C SER A 312 1.18 -13.26 -14.43
N GLN A 313 0.36 -14.29 -14.68
CA GLN A 313 0.06 -14.81 -16.03
C GLN A 313 -1.44 -14.90 -16.34
N LYS A 314 -2.25 -14.22 -15.54
CA LYS A 314 -3.70 -14.18 -15.73
C LYS A 314 -4.29 -12.92 -15.15
N MET A 315 -5.35 -12.45 -15.79
CA MET A 315 -6.21 -11.41 -15.28
C MET A 315 -7.38 -12.04 -14.55
N LEU A 316 -7.60 -11.60 -13.31
CA LEU A 316 -8.78 -11.96 -12.54
C LEU A 316 -9.91 -11.00 -12.87
N HIS A 317 -11.11 -11.55 -13.07
CA HIS A 317 -12.36 -10.82 -13.18
C HIS A 317 -13.24 -11.19 -12.00
N ILE A 318 -13.92 -10.20 -11.43
CA ILE A 318 -14.76 -10.33 -10.26
C ILE A 318 -16.09 -9.66 -10.59
N ASP A 319 -17.18 -10.36 -10.35
CA ASP A 319 -18.53 -9.85 -10.50
C ASP A 319 -19.29 -10.02 -9.17
N LEU A 320 -19.71 -8.91 -8.54
CA LEU A 320 -20.45 -9.00 -7.28
C LEU A 320 -21.93 -9.36 -7.44
N GLU A 321 -22.52 -9.20 -8.62
CA GLU A 321 -23.92 -9.56 -8.84
C GLU A 321 -24.10 -11.08 -8.80
N SER A 322 -23.20 -11.80 -9.47
CA SER A 322 -23.17 -13.27 -9.47
C SER A 322 -22.26 -13.88 -8.40
N LEU A 323 -21.43 -13.06 -7.73
CA LEU A 323 -20.32 -13.48 -6.88
C LEU A 323 -19.34 -14.44 -7.60
N GLU A 324 -19.13 -14.21 -8.89
CA GLU A 324 -18.23 -15.02 -9.72
C GLU A 324 -16.80 -14.45 -9.74
N PHE A 325 -15.83 -15.37 -9.65
CA PHE A 325 -14.42 -15.10 -9.83
C PHE A 325 -13.92 -15.94 -10.99
N SER A 326 -13.65 -15.29 -12.13
CA SER A 326 -13.15 -15.95 -13.33
C SER A 326 -11.79 -15.39 -13.71
N SER A 327 -11.01 -16.12 -14.50
CA SER A 327 -9.68 -15.65 -14.89
C SER A 327 -9.32 -15.98 -16.32
N THR A 328 -8.70 -15.03 -16.99
CA THR A 328 -8.24 -15.15 -18.38
C THR A 328 -6.72 -15.17 -18.40
N ARG A 329 -6.12 -16.15 -19.10
CA ARG A 329 -4.66 -16.21 -19.25
C ARG A 329 -4.15 -15.04 -20.08
N THR A 330 -2.98 -14.53 -19.73
CA THR A 330 -2.34 -13.40 -20.40
C THR A 330 -0.92 -13.76 -20.79
N SER A 331 -0.49 -13.31 -21.97
CA SER A 331 0.85 -13.59 -22.50
C SER A 331 1.51 -12.30 -22.96
N MET A 332 2.83 -12.22 -22.79
CA MET A 332 3.60 -11.09 -23.29
C MET A 332 3.53 -11.04 -24.82
N VAL A 333 3.32 -9.84 -25.37
CA VAL A 333 3.34 -9.58 -26.82
C VAL A 333 4.76 -9.19 -27.23
N GLN A 334 5.35 -9.90 -28.18
CA GLN A 334 6.74 -9.70 -28.63
C GLN A 334 6.98 -8.31 -29.22
N GLU A 335 6.00 -7.77 -29.93
CA GLU A 335 6.05 -6.46 -30.59
C GLU A 335 5.46 -5.35 -29.71
N CYS A 336 5.24 -5.58 -28.41
CA CYS A 336 4.76 -4.54 -27.51
C CYS A 336 5.73 -3.34 -27.50
N PRO A 337 5.25 -2.10 -27.70
CA PRO A 337 6.12 -0.91 -27.71
C PRO A 337 6.65 -0.51 -26.33
N VAL A 338 6.16 -1.14 -25.26
CA VAL A 338 6.57 -0.86 -23.87
C VAL A 338 7.52 -1.93 -23.34
N CYS A 339 7.15 -3.20 -23.41
CA CYS A 339 7.93 -4.30 -22.83
C CYS A 339 8.55 -5.25 -23.86
N GLY A 340 8.32 -5.04 -25.15
CA GLY A 340 8.80 -5.88 -26.25
C GLY A 340 9.75 -5.13 -27.19
N THR A 341 9.79 -5.56 -28.45
CA THR A 341 10.67 -5.00 -29.50
C THR A 341 10.02 -3.89 -30.32
N GLY A 342 8.73 -3.63 -30.10
CA GLY A 342 7.99 -2.58 -30.80
C GLY A 342 8.54 -1.18 -30.53
N ARG A 343 8.23 -0.23 -31.42
CA ARG A 343 8.55 1.19 -31.24
C ARG A 343 7.27 1.97 -31.03
N GLN A 344 7.28 2.86 -30.04
CA GLN A 344 6.20 3.82 -29.82
C GLN A 344 6.42 5.04 -30.72
N GLU A 345 5.37 5.55 -31.36
CA GLU A 345 5.43 6.86 -32.00
C GLU A 345 5.57 7.95 -30.93
N ALA A 346 6.40 8.96 -31.20
CA ALA A 346 6.61 10.06 -30.28
C ALA A 346 5.35 10.92 -30.22
N VAL A 347 4.64 10.90 -29.09
CA VAL A 347 3.53 11.83 -28.83
C VAL A 347 4.09 13.23 -28.63
N GLN A 348 3.49 14.24 -29.27
CA GLN A 348 3.87 15.65 -29.11
C GLN A 348 3.69 16.08 -27.64
N GLN A 349 4.74 16.64 -27.05
CA GLN A 349 4.71 17.17 -25.68
C GLN A 349 3.79 18.38 -25.59
N LYS A 350 2.74 18.29 -24.77
CA LYS A 350 1.94 19.45 -24.34
C LYS A 350 2.57 20.04 -23.07
N GLU A 351 2.57 21.36 -22.97
CA GLU A 351 3.16 22.07 -21.82
C GLU A 351 2.36 21.85 -20.53
N LEU A 352 1.03 21.82 -20.65
CA LEU A 352 0.07 21.48 -19.59
C LEU A 352 -0.73 20.24 -20.00
N ILE A 353 -0.92 19.34 -19.04
CA ILE A 353 -1.82 18.20 -19.12
C ILE A 353 -3.09 18.57 -18.38
N LEU A 354 -4.23 18.41 -19.04
CA LEU A 354 -5.54 18.70 -18.48
C LEU A 354 -6.36 17.43 -18.38
N GLU A 355 -7.01 17.23 -17.24
CA GLU A 355 -7.86 16.08 -16.98
C GLU A 355 -9.14 16.56 -16.29
N GLU A 356 -10.31 16.28 -16.86
CA GLU A 356 -11.58 16.53 -16.16
C GLU A 356 -11.80 15.47 -15.08
N LEU A 357 -11.95 15.91 -13.84
CA LEU A 357 -12.21 15.06 -12.69
C LEU A 357 -13.70 14.77 -12.52
N CYS A 358 -13.96 13.53 -12.14
CA CYS A 358 -15.27 12.94 -11.85
C CYS A 358 -16.05 13.62 -10.69
N GLY A 359 -15.43 14.49 -9.90
CA GLY A 359 -16.04 15.18 -8.76
C GLY A 359 -17.04 16.25 -9.23
N ARG A 360 -18.35 16.05 -8.92
CA ARG A 360 -19.40 17.04 -9.16
C ARG A 360 -19.69 17.78 -7.86
N ASP A 361 -19.00 18.88 -7.60
CA ASP A 361 -19.39 19.78 -6.51
C ASP A 361 -20.71 20.47 -6.87
N ARG A 362 -21.84 19.84 -6.48
CA ARG A 362 -23.20 20.33 -6.77
C ARG A 362 -23.47 20.57 -8.26
N GLY A 363 -22.86 19.76 -9.13
CA GLY A 363 -23.00 19.85 -10.59
C GLY A 363 -21.97 20.72 -11.31
N LYS A 364 -21.01 21.32 -10.57
CA LYS A 364 -19.88 22.03 -11.15
C LYS A 364 -18.83 21.05 -11.71
N ARG A 365 -18.25 21.40 -12.86
CA ARG A 365 -17.15 20.66 -13.48
C ARG A 365 -15.86 20.89 -12.71
N THR A 366 -15.01 19.87 -12.65
CA THR A 366 -13.74 19.92 -11.94
C THR A 366 -12.62 19.55 -12.90
N TYR A 367 -11.55 20.33 -12.93
CA TYR A 367 -10.39 20.11 -13.80
C TYR A 367 -9.14 20.00 -12.97
N SER A 368 -8.30 19.03 -13.32
CA SER A 368 -6.93 18.96 -12.86
C SER A 368 -6.00 19.45 -13.95
N ILE A 369 -5.11 20.34 -13.57
CA ILE A 369 -4.08 20.90 -14.43
C ILE A 369 -2.73 20.47 -13.87
N THR A 370 -1.94 19.80 -14.70
CA THR A 370 -0.60 19.35 -14.34
C THR A 370 0.41 19.88 -15.33
N PRO A 371 1.43 20.64 -14.86
CA PRO A 371 2.52 21.05 -15.74
C PRO A 371 3.40 19.85 -16.10
N SER A 372 3.92 19.84 -17.33
CA SER A 372 4.89 18.85 -17.80
C SER A 372 6.21 18.85 -17.01
N ARG A 373 6.49 19.93 -16.27
CA ARG A 373 7.61 20.06 -15.33
C ARG A 373 7.09 20.56 -13.98
N THR A 374 7.47 19.87 -12.90
CA THR A 374 7.15 20.31 -11.54
C THR A 374 7.95 21.55 -11.17
N PHE A 375 7.36 22.42 -10.35
CA PHE A 375 8.01 23.62 -9.82
C PHE A 375 7.46 23.95 -8.43
N GLU A 376 8.20 24.70 -7.62
CA GLU A 376 7.70 25.17 -6.33
C GLU A 376 6.73 26.35 -6.48
N LEU A 377 5.56 26.22 -5.88
CA LEU A 377 4.51 27.24 -5.88
C LEU A 377 4.92 28.46 -5.04
N ASP A 378 4.87 29.65 -5.64
CA ASP A 378 5.00 30.93 -4.93
C ASP A 378 3.67 31.28 -4.24
N VAL A 379 3.48 30.74 -3.03
CA VAL A 379 2.25 30.90 -2.25
C VAL A 379 1.88 32.39 -2.02
N PRO A 380 2.81 33.29 -1.64
CA PRO A 380 2.52 34.72 -1.53
C PRO A 380 2.01 35.35 -2.82
N ALA A 381 2.66 35.09 -3.96
CA ALA A 381 2.26 35.66 -5.25
C ALA A 381 0.88 35.15 -5.69
N VAL A 382 0.65 33.84 -5.57
CA VAL A 382 -0.64 33.21 -5.92
C VAL A 382 -1.76 33.74 -5.02
N THR A 383 -1.50 33.92 -3.72
CA THR A 383 -2.49 34.46 -2.78
C THR A 383 -2.84 35.92 -3.09
N ALA A 384 -1.87 36.72 -3.53
CA ALA A 384 -2.11 38.10 -3.95
C ALA A 384 -3.00 38.13 -5.21
N ALA A 385 -2.63 37.38 -6.26
CA ALA A 385 -3.40 37.28 -7.49
C ALA A 385 -4.83 36.74 -7.25
N ALA A 386 -4.98 35.80 -6.32
CA ALA A 386 -6.26 35.24 -5.91
C ALA A 386 -7.18 36.30 -5.27
N ARG A 387 -6.64 37.14 -4.36
CA ARG A 387 -7.41 38.23 -3.73
C ARG A 387 -7.90 39.26 -4.74
N ASP A 388 -7.08 39.62 -5.72
CA ASP A 388 -7.47 40.54 -6.80
C ASP A 388 -8.63 39.99 -7.66
N LYS A 389 -8.80 38.66 -7.67
CA LYS A 389 -9.88 37.94 -8.36
C LYS A 389 -11.05 37.58 -7.46
N GLY A 390 -11.04 38.04 -6.20
CA GLY A 390 -12.12 37.83 -5.24
C GLY A 390 -12.08 36.48 -4.51
N PHE A 391 -11.00 35.69 -4.65
CA PHE A 391 -10.83 34.45 -3.91
C PHE A 391 -10.39 34.72 -2.47
N VAL A 392 -10.92 33.95 -1.53
CA VAL A 392 -10.44 33.86 -0.14
C VAL A 392 -9.59 32.60 0.03
N VAL A 393 -8.59 32.68 0.90
CA VAL A 393 -7.79 31.51 1.29
C VAL A 393 -8.62 30.68 2.26
N GLU A 394 -8.99 29.48 1.84
CA GLU A 394 -9.74 28.53 2.67
C GLU A 394 -8.79 27.69 3.53
N ASN A 395 -7.67 27.25 2.96
CA ASN A 395 -6.67 26.45 3.65
C ASN A 395 -5.27 26.69 3.06
N GLN A 396 -4.26 26.71 3.92
CA GLN A 396 -2.84 26.72 3.53
C GLN A 396 -2.10 25.69 4.37
N GLY A 397 -1.73 24.56 3.76
CA GLY A 397 -0.98 23.48 4.38
C GLY A 397 0.44 23.37 3.85
N ASP A 398 1.18 22.35 4.32
CA ASP A 398 2.58 22.14 3.92
C ASP A 398 2.73 21.70 2.45
N LEU A 399 1.68 21.06 1.90
CA LEU A 399 1.68 20.46 0.56
C LEU A 399 0.84 21.22 -0.46
N GLY A 400 0.09 22.26 -0.07
CA GLY A 400 -0.78 22.98 -0.99
C GLY A 400 -1.53 24.18 -0.39
N LEU A 401 -2.24 24.89 -1.28
CA LEU A 401 -3.02 26.10 -1.01
C LEU A 401 -4.41 25.94 -1.65
N SER A 402 -5.46 26.05 -0.85
CA SER A 402 -6.86 26.02 -1.32
C SER A 402 -7.49 27.41 -1.22
N LEU A 403 -8.06 27.84 -2.35
CA LEU A 403 -8.67 29.14 -2.59
C LEU A 403 -10.13 28.93 -2.97
N ARG A 404 -11.02 29.84 -2.55
CA ARG A 404 -12.45 29.73 -2.84
C ARG A 404 -13.12 31.07 -3.11
N THR A 405 -14.10 31.09 -3.99
CA THR A 405 -15.16 32.10 -4.14
C THR A 405 -16.52 31.43 -3.90
N ASP A 406 -17.62 32.18 -3.97
CA ASP A 406 -18.97 31.59 -3.88
C ASP A 406 -19.23 30.58 -5.02
N GLU A 407 -18.58 30.75 -6.18
CA GLU A 407 -18.83 29.95 -7.37
C GLU A 407 -17.73 28.94 -7.71
N MET A 408 -16.48 29.18 -7.31
CA MET A 408 -15.33 28.38 -7.73
C MET A 408 -14.38 28.07 -6.59
N SER A 409 -13.64 26.97 -6.70
CA SER A 409 -12.50 26.69 -5.84
C SER A 409 -11.28 26.28 -6.64
N VAL A 410 -10.10 26.63 -6.13
CA VAL A 410 -8.80 26.27 -6.74
C VAL A 410 -7.90 25.75 -5.64
N SER A 411 -7.45 24.51 -5.75
CA SER A 411 -6.48 23.90 -4.85
C SER A 411 -5.18 23.66 -5.59
N PHE A 412 -4.18 24.49 -5.31
CA PHE A 412 -2.82 24.31 -5.82
C PHE A 412 -2.02 23.35 -4.94
N MET A 413 -1.31 22.44 -5.57
CA MET A 413 -0.28 21.61 -4.97
C MET A 413 1.05 22.37 -5.01
N LYS A 414 1.90 22.16 -4.01
CA LYS A 414 3.20 22.86 -3.90
C LYS A 414 4.12 22.60 -5.09
N ARG A 415 3.94 21.47 -5.79
CA ARG A 415 4.71 21.08 -6.99
C ARG A 415 4.12 21.58 -8.32
N GLY A 416 3.14 22.48 -8.28
CA GLY A 416 2.63 23.20 -9.45
C GLY A 416 1.30 22.69 -10.00
N SER A 417 0.91 21.44 -9.76
CA SER A 417 -0.43 20.96 -10.16
C SER A 417 -1.55 21.74 -9.45
N ALA A 418 -2.72 21.83 -10.06
CA ALA A 418 -3.90 22.44 -9.45
C ALA A 418 -5.19 21.68 -9.77
N VAL A 419 -6.11 21.65 -8.82
CA VAL A 419 -7.50 21.21 -9.02
C VAL A 419 -8.41 22.42 -8.99
N ILE A 420 -9.21 22.62 -10.03
CA ILE A 420 -10.08 23.77 -10.25
C ILE A 420 -11.52 23.30 -10.38
N VAL A 421 -12.40 23.80 -9.52
CA VAL A 421 -13.83 23.48 -9.52
C VAL A 421 -14.62 24.72 -9.94
N GLY A 422 -15.59 24.54 -10.85
CA GLY A 422 -16.57 25.57 -11.19
C GLY A 422 -16.30 26.35 -12.48
N THR A 423 -15.23 26.05 -13.21
CA THR A 423 -14.99 26.64 -14.54
C THR A 423 -15.88 26.00 -15.61
N LYS A 424 -16.15 26.75 -16.68
CA LYS A 424 -17.11 26.33 -17.72
C LYS A 424 -16.57 25.21 -18.60
N ASP A 425 -15.31 25.34 -18.96
CA ASP A 425 -14.60 24.46 -19.87
C ASP A 425 -13.10 24.41 -19.53
N GLU A 426 -12.39 23.60 -20.29
CA GLU A 426 -10.95 23.41 -20.20
C GLU A 426 -10.14 24.69 -20.41
N SER A 427 -10.57 25.55 -21.34
CA SER A 427 -9.86 26.78 -21.68
C SER A 427 -9.95 27.79 -20.54
N ASP A 428 -11.13 27.88 -19.92
CA ASP A 428 -11.39 28.71 -18.73
C ASP A 428 -10.56 28.23 -17.52
N ALA A 429 -10.44 26.91 -17.32
CA ALA A 429 -9.60 26.32 -16.29
C ALA A 429 -8.11 26.68 -16.48
N VAL A 430 -7.58 26.53 -17.70
CA VAL A 430 -6.18 26.88 -18.03
C VAL A 430 -5.93 28.37 -17.83
N LEU A 431 -6.86 29.22 -18.27
CA LEU A 431 -6.74 30.67 -18.12
C LEU A 431 -6.69 31.06 -16.64
N LEU A 432 -7.60 30.50 -15.82
CA LEU A 432 -7.63 30.76 -14.38
C LEU A 432 -6.33 30.30 -13.70
N TYR A 433 -5.85 29.11 -14.01
CA TYR A 433 -4.58 28.58 -13.50
C TYR A 433 -3.40 29.49 -13.84
N LYS A 434 -3.23 29.86 -15.11
CA LYS A 434 -2.14 30.74 -15.56
C LYS A 434 -2.24 32.12 -14.90
N THR A 435 -3.45 32.65 -14.79
CA THR A 435 -3.72 33.96 -14.16
C THR A 435 -3.32 33.96 -12.69
N LEU A 436 -3.70 32.93 -11.94
CA LEU A 436 -3.40 32.81 -10.52
C LEU A 436 -1.90 32.55 -10.25
N LEU A 437 -1.20 31.87 -11.17
CA LEU A 437 0.25 31.70 -11.08
C LEU A 437 1.05 32.97 -11.42
N GLY A 438 0.43 34.00 -12.00
CA GLY A 438 1.10 35.24 -12.39
C GLY A 438 2.17 35.06 -13.47
N LYS A 439 2.18 33.93 -14.20
CA LYS A 439 3.12 33.65 -15.29
C LYS A 439 2.39 33.61 -16.62
N GLU A 440 2.82 34.44 -17.57
CA GLU A 440 2.61 34.16 -18.99
C GLU A 440 3.44 32.92 -19.33
N ILE A 441 2.81 31.76 -19.28
CA ILE A 441 3.39 30.55 -19.85
C ILE A 441 3.14 30.65 -21.37
N THR A 442 4.18 31.08 -22.10
CA THR A 442 4.22 31.26 -23.56
C THR A 442 3.67 30.04 -24.29
N VAL A 443 2.59 30.25 -25.04
CA VAL A 443 1.83 29.26 -25.83
C VAL A 443 2.67 28.65 -26.94
#